data_AF-A0AA86VFQ2-F1
#
_entry.id   AF-A0AA86VFQ2-F1
#
_cell.length_a   1.000
_cell.length_b   1.000
_cell.length_c   1.000
_cell.angle_alpha   90.00
_cell.angle_beta   90.00
_cell.angle_gamma   90.00
#
_symmetry.space_group_name_H-M   'P 1'
#
loop_
_entity.id
_entity.type
_entity.pdbx_description
1 polymer ?
#
loop_
_entity_poly.entity_id
_entity_poly.type
_entity_poly.pdbx_seq_one_letter_code
_entity_poly.pdbx_strand_id
1 'polypeptide(L)'
;MQSQISAALVQNIQLMQEIHGYAHKIQKAKYTAPIKLRWTQEETDLLEHAIQMFGHDISRIQRVLVSKTSKQIYFRMHYLNVKQQKFTFVNND
;
A
#
# COMPACT_ATOMS: atom_id res chain seq x y z
N MET A 1 27.31 12.42 40.09
CA MET A 1 25.86 12.28 39.79
C MET A 1 25.47 12.53 38.33
N GLN A 2 26.39 12.85 37.39
CA GLN A 2 26.02 13.10 35.97
C GLN A 2 26.09 11.88 35.03
N SER A 3 26.35 10.67 35.54
CA SER A 3 26.65 9.49 34.70
C SER A 3 25.42 8.73 34.17
N GLN A 4 24.27 8.79 34.83
CA GLN A 4 23.10 8.00 34.42
C GLN A 4 22.24 8.70 33.35
N ILE A 5 22.17 10.02 33.38
CA ILE A 5 21.38 10.82 32.40
C ILE A 5 22.02 10.75 31.01
N SER A 6 23.35 10.76 30.92
CA SER A 6 24.07 10.60 29.64
C SER A 6 23.91 9.21 29.04
N ALA A 7 23.93 8.16 29.88
CA ALA A 7 23.74 6.78 29.43
C ALA A 7 22.33 6.55 28.83
N ALA A 8 21.29 7.06 29.47
CA ALA A 8 19.91 6.95 28.97
C ALA A 8 19.70 7.72 27.65
N LEU A 9 20.30 8.89 27.50
CA LEU A 9 20.26 9.66 26.24
C LEU A 9 20.95 8.91 25.09
N VAL A 10 22.11 8.30 25.34
CA VAL A 10 22.84 7.50 24.34
C VAL A 10 22.03 6.27 23.92
N GLN A 11 21.39 5.58 24.87
CA GLN A 11 20.51 4.45 24.56
C GLN A 11 19.29 4.87 23.73
N ASN A 12 18.69 6.02 24.03
CA ASN A 12 17.55 6.55 23.27
C ASN A 12 17.95 6.93 21.83
N ILE A 13 19.14 7.51 21.64
CA ILE A 13 19.67 7.83 20.30
C ILE A 13 19.96 6.56 19.51
N GLN A 14 20.56 5.55 20.14
CA GLN A 14 20.84 4.25 19.51
C GLN A 14 19.55 3.54 19.08
N LEU A 15 18.55 3.50 19.97
CA LEU A 15 17.25 2.92 19.66
C LEU A 15 16.58 3.65 18.48
N MET A 16 16.69 4.98 18.41
CA MET A 16 16.18 5.75 17.27
C MET A 16 16.90 5.39 15.97
N GLN A 17 18.22 5.23 15.97
CA GLN A 17 18.96 4.83 14.77
C GLN A 17 18.57 3.42 14.30
N GLU A 18 18.36 2.50 15.23
CA GLU A 18 17.89 1.14 14.95
C GLU A 18 16.46 1.14 14.37
N ILE A 19 15.56 1.94 14.95
CA ILE A 19 14.20 2.12 14.44
C ILE A 19 14.22 2.70 13.01
N HIS A 20 15.04 3.73 12.75
CA HIS A 20 15.19 4.29 11.40
C HIS A 20 15.75 3.24 10.42
N GLY A 21 16.73 2.45 10.84
CA GLY A 21 17.30 1.36 10.06
C GLY A 21 16.26 0.26 9.75
N TYR A 22 15.41 -0.09 10.70
CA TYR A 22 14.32 -1.06 10.53
C TYR A 22 13.25 -0.52 9.58
N ALA A 23 12.81 0.73 9.75
CA ALA A 23 11.83 1.36 8.87
C ALA A 23 12.32 1.38 7.41
N HIS A 24 13.59 1.70 7.18
CA HIS A 24 14.19 1.70 5.86
C HIS A 24 14.30 0.30 5.24
N LYS A 25 14.62 -0.74 6.02
CA LYS A 25 14.64 -2.15 5.56
C LYS A 25 13.24 -2.63 5.18
N ILE A 26 12.22 -2.31 5.99
CA ILE A 26 10.82 -2.66 5.71
C ILE A 26 10.33 -1.95 4.44
N GLN A 27 10.72 -0.70 4.24
CA GLN A 27 10.39 0.05 3.03
C GLN A 27 11.02 -0.59 1.79
N LYS A 28 12.32 -0.91 1.82
CA LYS A 28 13.00 -1.56 0.69
C LYS A 28 12.42 -2.93 0.35
N ALA A 29 12.11 -3.77 1.33
CA ALA A 29 11.53 -5.10 1.09
C ALA A 29 10.19 -5.02 0.33
N LYS A 30 9.34 -4.03 0.65
CA LYS A 30 8.02 -3.86 0.03
C LYS A 30 8.04 -3.52 -1.48
N TYR A 31 9.12 -2.92 -1.99
CA TYR A 31 9.25 -2.55 -3.42
C TYR A 31 10.00 -3.59 -4.27
N THR A 32 10.40 -4.73 -3.70
CA THR A 32 11.08 -5.82 -4.44
C THR A 32 10.13 -6.89 -4.96
N ALA A 33 8.83 -6.77 -4.70
CA ALA A 33 7.86 -7.72 -5.20
C ALA A 33 7.89 -7.75 -6.75
N PRO A 34 7.99 -8.94 -7.37
CA PRO A 34 7.98 -9.03 -8.82
C PRO A 34 6.64 -8.52 -9.36
N ILE A 35 6.71 -7.66 -10.39
CA ILE A 35 5.51 -7.16 -11.06
C ILE A 35 4.81 -8.33 -11.77
N LYS A 36 3.54 -8.57 -11.40
CA LYS A 36 2.73 -9.66 -11.96
C LYS A 36 1.75 -9.13 -12.98
N LEU A 37 1.67 -9.77 -14.15
CA LEU A 37 0.71 -9.40 -15.20
C LEU A 37 -0.73 -9.85 -14.87
N ARG A 38 -0.89 -11.05 -14.32
CA ARG A 38 -2.20 -11.63 -13.98
C ARG A 38 -2.76 -10.99 -12.71
N TRP A 39 -4.05 -10.69 -12.74
CA TRP A 39 -4.83 -10.31 -11.55
C TRP A 39 -5.39 -11.56 -10.88
N THR A 40 -5.12 -11.70 -9.59
CA THR A 40 -5.80 -12.66 -8.73
C THR A 40 -7.14 -12.09 -8.24
N GLN A 41 -7.99 -12.94 -7.66
CA GLN A 41 -9.27 -12.47 -7.10
C GLN A 41 -9.00 -11.60 -5.89
N GLU A 42 -8.07 -12.00 -5.02
CA GLU A 42 -7.66 -11.27 -3.82
C GLU A 42 -7.11 -9.88 -4.16
N GLU A 43 -6.29 -9.76 -5.23
CA GLU A 43 -5.81 -8.45 -5.70
C GLU A 43 -6.94 -7.60 -6.28
N THR A 44 -7.98 -8.22 -6.87
CA THR A 44 -9.14 -7.50 -7.39
C THR A 44 -10.01 -6.98 -6.26
N ASP A 45 -10.31 -7.81 -5.26
CA ASP A 45 -11.06 -7.42 -4.07
C ASP A 45 -10.33 -6.31 -3.31
N LEU A 46 -9.00 -6.44 -3.17
CA LEU A 46 -8.17 -5.42 -2.54
C LEU A 46 -8.16 -4.10 -3.32
N LEU A 47 -8.17 -4.16 -4.66
CA LEU A 47 -8.31 -2.97 -5.49
C LEU A 47 -9.66 -2.28 -5.28
N GLU A 48 -10.77 -3.04 -5.23
CA GLU A 48 -12.11 -2.48 -5.01
C GLU A 48 -12.21 -1.78 -3.65
N HIS A 49 -11.71 -2.40 -2.59
CA HIS A 49 -11.64 -1.78 -1.27
C HIS A 49 -10.73 -0.54 -1.26
N ALA A 50 -9.59 -0.60 -1.95
CA ALA A 50 -8.67 0.53 -2.04
C ALA A 50 -9.26 1.72 -2.82
N ILE A 51 -10.06 1.46 -3.86
CA ILE A 51 -10.82 2.48 -4.59
C ILE A 51 -11.87 3.11 -3.67
N GLN A 52 -12.58 2.32 -2.88
CA GLN A 52 -13.56 2.84 -1.91
C GLN A 52 -12.91 3.72 -0.83
N MET A 53 -11.72 3.35 -0.35
CA MET A 53 -11.01 4.10 0.70
C MET A 53 -10.25 5.33 0.19
N PHE A 54 -9.59 5.23 -0.96
CA PHE A 54 -8.66 6.25 -1.47
C PHE A 54 -9.12 6.93 -2.76
N GLY A 55 -10.25 6.51 -3.33
CA GLY A 55 -10.78 7.03 -4.59
C GLY A 55 -9.82 6.76 -5.74
N HIS A 56 -9.39 7.83 -6.41
CA HIS A 56 -8.51 7.79 -7.58
C HIS A 56 -7.02 8.01 -7.25
N ASP A 57 -6.62 7.98 -5.98
CA ASP A 57 -5.20 8.11 -5.60
C ASP A 57 -4.41 6.83 -5.90
N ILE A 58 -3.98 6.69 -7.16
CA ILE A 58 -3.24 5.53 -7.66
C ILE A 58 -1.93 5.33 -6.88
N SER A 59 -1.30 6.40 -6.41
CA SER A 59 -0.05 6.30 -5.66
C SER A 59 -0.26 5.61 -4.32
N ARG A 60 -1.37 5.89 -3.63
CA ARG A 60 -1.76 5.16 -2.40
C ARG A 60 -2.17 3.73 -2.70
N ILE A 61 -2.98 3.52 -3.74
CA ILE A 61 -3.43 2.19 -4.15
C ILE A 61 -2.24 1.29 -4.50
N GLN A 62 -1.23 1.81 -5.20
CA GLN A 62 -0.03 1.06 -5.56
C GLN A 62 0.81 0.65 -4.34
N ARG A 63 0.79 1.43 -3.25
CA ARG A 63 1.45 1.04 -2.00
C ARG A 63 0.79 -0.18 -1.34
N VAL A 64 -0.49 -0.40 -1.63
CA VAL A 64 -1.24 -1.59 -1.20
C VAL A 64 -1.02 -2.74 -2.20
N LEU A 65 -1.09 -2.44 -3.50
CA LEU A 65 -0.90 -3.39 -4.59
C LEU A 65 0.54 -3.36 -5.14
N VAL A 66 1.50 -3.75 -4.30
CA VAL A 66 2.94 -3.67 -4.62
C VAL A 66 3.37 -4.51 -5.84
N SER A 67 2.60 -5.55 -6.18
CA SER A 67 2.84 -6.42 -7.34
C SER A 67 2.34 -5.82 -8.67
N LYS A 68 1.73 -4.63 -8.64
CA LYS A 68 1.11 -3.98 -9.80
C LYS A 68 1.68 -2.60 -10.03
N THR A 69 1.85 -2.25 -11.30
CA THR A 69 2.24 -0.89 -11.71
C THR A 69 1.04 0.04 -11.68
N SER A 70 1.30 1.35 -11.55
CA SER A 70 0.27 2.39 -11.61
C SER A 70 -0.58 2.29 -12.89
N LYS A 71 0.05 1.94 -14.02
CA LYS A 71 -0.61 1.74 -15.31
C LYS A 71 -1.58 0.55 -15.29
N GLN A 72 -1.16 -0.59 -14.73
CA GLN A 72 -2.04 -1.76 -14.58
C GLN A 72 -3.23 -1.47 -13.66
N ILE A 73 -2.98 -0.77 -12.55
CA ILE A 73 -4.02 -0.35 -11.61
C ILE A 73 -5.04 0.56 -12.31
N TYR A 74 -4.57 1.57 -13.05
CA TYR A 74 -5.44 2.47 -13.81
C TYR A 74 -6.36 1.71 -14.78
N PHE A 75 -5.80 0.81 -15.60
CA PHE A 75 -6.62 0.03 -16.53
C PHE A 75 -7.60 -0.89 -15.83
N ARG A 76 -7.18 -1.53 -14.72
CA ARG A 76 -8.07 -2.41 -13.96
C ARG A 76 -9.21 -1.62 -13.31
N MET A 77 -8.93 -0.47 -12.72
CA MET A 77 -9.92 0.43 -12.14
C MET A 77 -10.93 0.88 -13.20
N HIS A 78 -10.47 1.30 -14.38
CA HIS A 78 -11.37 1.66 -15.48
C HIS A 78 -12.25 0.49 -15.91
N TYR A 79 -11.67 -0.71 -16.06
CA TYR A 79 -12.43 -1.92 -16.39
C TYR A 79 -13.51 -2.24 -15.33
N LEU A 80 -13.18 -2.14 -14.04
CA LEU A 80 -14.11 -2.40 -12.95
C LEU A 80 -15.24 -1.37 -12.92
N ASN A 81 -14.95 -0.07 -13.10
CA ASN A 81 -15.98 0.96 -13.17
C ASN A 81 -16.96 0.72 -14.32
N VAL A 82 -16.47 0.39 -15.52
CA VAL A 82 -17.33 0.06 -16.66
C VAL A 82 -18.15 -1.21 -16.40
N LYS A 83 -17.59 -2.20 -15.71
CA LYS A 83 -18.31 -3.43 -15.36
C LYS A 83 -19.38 -3.18 -14.29
N GLN A 84 -19.09 -2.37 -13.28
CA GLN A 84 -20.03 -2.03 -12.21
C GLN A 84 -21.19 -1.18 -12.73
N GLN A 85 -20.95 -0.24 -13.66
CA GLN A 85 -22.03 0.50 -14.34
C GLN A 85 -23.00 -0.40 -15.13
N LYS A 86 -22.53 -1.53 -15.66
CA LYS A 86 -23.40 -2.54 -16.29
C LYS A 86 -24.20 -3.35 -15.27
N PHE A 87 -23.80 -3.36 -14.00
CA PHE A 87 -24.43 -4.12 -12.91
C PHE A 87 -25.40 -3.26 -12.07
N THR A 88 -25.31 -1.92 -12.14
CA THR A 88 -26.23 -0.99 -11.46
C THR A 88 -27.57 -0.79 -12.16
N PHE A 89 -27.88 -1.54 -13.23
CA PHE A 89 -29.18 -1.50 -13.92
C PHE A 89 -30.17 -2.56 -13.44
N VAL A 90 -30.03 -3.06 -12.21
CA VAL A 90 -31.03 -3.95 -11.62
C VAL A 90 -31.30 -3.52 -10.17
N ASN A 91 -32.57 -3.21 -9.93
CA ASN A 91 -33.28 -2.97 -8.67
C ASN A 91 -33.38 -1.52 -8.17
N ASN A 92 -34.44 -0.86 -8.65
CA ASN A 92 -35.45 -0.28 -7.78
C ASN A 92 -36.81 -0.51 -8.47
N ASP A 93 -37.45 -1.63 -8.13
CA ASP A 93 -38.91 -1.78 -8.20
C ASP A 93 -39.54 -1.08 -6.98
#